data_AF-A0A434SS86-F1
#
_entry.id   AF-A0A434SS86-F1
#
_cell.length_a   1.000
_cell.length_b   1.000
_cell.length_c   1.000
_cell.angle_alpha   90.00
_cell.angle_beta   90.00
_cell.angle_gamma   90.00
#
_symmetry.space_group_name_H-M   'P 1'
#
loop_
_entity.id
_entity.type
_entity.pdbx_description
1 polymer ?
#
loop_
_entity_poly.entity_id
_entity_poly.type
_entity_poly.pdbx_seq_one_letter_code
_entity_poly.pdbx_strand_id
1 'polypeptide(L)' 'MKWIVAGWLLFIVSALFFIAAASRAGDLLALGGGIFFLVACFSFLVPIAARKPQ' A
#
# COMPACT_ATOMS: atom_id res chain seq x y z
N MET A 1 18.37 -1.71 -1.60
CA MET A 1 17.14 -2.45 -1.99
C MET A 1 16.41 -3.11 -0.83
N LYS A 2 17.03 -3.95 0.03
CA LYS A 2 16.32 -4.69 1.10
C LYS A 2 15.39 -3.84 1.98
N TRP A 3 15.89 -2.73 2.52
CA TRP A 3 15.10 -1.82 3.37
C TRP A 3 13.98 -1.09 2.62
N ILE A 4 14.18 -0.82 1.32
CA ILE A 4 13.17 -0.18 0.47
C ILE A 4 11.99 -1.12 0.29
N VAL A 5 12.25 -2.39 -0.09
CA VAL A 5 11.21 -3.41 -0.26
C VAL A 5 10.49 -3.69 1.06
N ALA A 6 11.22 -3.76 2.18
CA ALA A 6 10.63 -3.88 3.51
C ALA A 6 9.71 -2.70 3.86
N GLY A 7 10.10 -1.47 3.53
CA GLY A 7 9.27 -0.27 3.69
C GLY A 7 7.99 -0.32 2.86
N TRP A 8 8.06 -0.78 1.60
CA TRP A 8 6.87 -0.97 0.76
C TRP A 8 5.93 -2.04 1.31
N LEU A 9 6.46 -3.15 1.82
CA LEU A 9 5.67 -4.17 2.51
C LEU A 9 4.95 -3.59 3.73
N LEU A 10 5.63 -2.78 4.53
CA LEU A 10 5.01 -2.10 5.67
C LEU A 10 3.89 -1.15 5.23
N PHE A 11 4.04 -0.42 4.13
CA PHE A 11 2.97 0.42 3.59
C PHE A 11 1.75 -0.38 3.14
N ILE A 12 1.95 -1.51 2.46
CA ILE A 12 0.86 -2.41 2.06
C ILE A 12 0.10 -2.92 3.30
N VAL A 13 0.83 -3.41 4.31
CA VAL A 13 0.21 -3.88 5.57
C VAL A 13 -0.56 -2.76 6.27
N SER A 14 0.01 -1.55 6.29
CA SER A 14 -0.65 -0.38 6.89
C SER A 14 -1.94 -0.01 6.16
N ALA A 15 -1.93 -0.05 4.82
CA ALA A 15 -3.11 0.20 4.00
C ALA A 15 -4.24 -0.81 4.30
N LEU A 16 -3.91 -2.09 4.48
CA LEU A 16 -4.89 -3.13 4.85
C LEU A 16 -5.53 -2.85 6.22
N PHE A 17 -4.74 -2.45 7.21
CA PHE A 17 -5.29 -2.04 8.51
C PHE A 17 -6.19 -0.80 8.40
N PHE A 18 -5.82 0.16 7.57
CA PHE A 18 -6.62 1.37 7.36
C PHE A 18 -7.98 1.04 6.71
N ILE A 19 -7.98 0.17 5.69
CA ILE A 19 -9.20 -0.32 5.05
C ILE A 19 -10.07 -1.09 6.06
N ALA A 20 -9.48 -1.98 6.85
CA ALA A 20 -10.20 -2.74 7.87
C ALA A 20 -10.77 -1.86 9.00
N ALA A 21 -10.03 -0.83 9.39
CA ALA A 21 -10.51 0.15 10.37
C ALA A 21 -11.67 0.98 9.80
N ALA A 22 -11.53 1.47 8.56
CA ALA A 22 -12.55 2.25 7.88
C ALA A 22 -13.83 1.44 7.61
N SER A 23 -13.70 0.16 7.26
CA SER A 23 -14.85 -0.73 7.03
C SER A 23 -15.62 -0.99 8.32
N ARG A 24 -14.91 -1.17 9.44
CA ARG A 24 -15.53 -1.28 10.76
C ARG A 24 -16.17 0.02 11.23
N ALA A 25 -15.61 1.17 10.85
CA ALA A 25 -16.14 2.49 11.20
C ALA A 25 -17.33 2.92 10.32
N GLY A 26 -17.57 2.25 9.19
CA GLY A 26 -18.55 2.68 8.19
C GLY A 26 -18.14 3.96 7.44
N ASP A 27 -16.86 4.34 7.51
CA ASP A 27 -16.34 5.55 6.88
C ASP A 27 -15.95 5.25 5.41
N LEU A 28 -16.89 5.51 4.51
CA LEU A 28 -16.73 5.27 3.07
C LEU A 28 -15.61 6.13 2.45
N LEU A 29 -15.34 7.33 2.99
CA LEU A 29 -14.28 8.20 2.51
C LEU A 29 -12.91 7.64 2.88
N ALA A 30 -12.73 7.25 4.15
CA ALA A 30 -11.50 6.61 4.61
C ALA A 30 -11.27 5.25 3.92
N LEU A 31 -12.35 4.51 3.62
CA LEU A 31 -12.27 3.22 2.93
C LEU A 31 -11.82 3.41 1.48
N GLY A 32 -12.40 4.38 0.78
CA GLY A 32 -11.96 4.77 -0.56
C GLY A 32 -10.50 5.25 -0.58
N GLY A 33 -10.11 6.08 0.40
CA GLY A 33 -8.74 6.55 0.57
C GLY A 33 -7.75 5.42 0.83
N GLY A 34 -8.11 4.45 1.67
CA GLY A 34 -7.30 3.25 1.95
C GLY A 34 -7.10 2.37 0.72
N ILE A 35 -8.14 2.16 -0.08
CA ILE A 35 -8.06 1.40 -1.35
C ILE A 35 -7.15 2.14 -2.35
N PHE A 36 -7.34 3.45 -2.52
CA PHE A 36 -6.51 4.24 -3.43
C PHE A 36 -5.04 4.25 -3.01
N PHE A 37 -4.78 4.37 -1.70
CA PHE A 37 -3.44 4.28 -1.15
C PHE A 37 -2.81 2.90 -1.40
N LEU A 38 -3.56 1.81 -1.22
CA LEU A 38 -3.08 0.45 -1.52
C LEU A 38 -2.69 0.31 -3.00
N VAL A 39 -3.50 0.82 -3.93
CA VAL A 39 -3.19 0.83 -5.37
C VAL A 39 -1.91 1.63 -5.65
N ALA A 40 -1.76 2.80 -5.04
CA ALA A 40 -0.54 3.59 -5.16
C ALA A 40 0.69 2.83 -4.64
N CYS A 41 0.58 2.10 -3.53
CA CYS A 41 1.66 1.26 -3.02
C CYS A 41 2.14 0.22 -4.05
N PHE A 42 1.21 -0.46 -4.72
CA PHE A 42 1.58 -1.40 -5.78
C PHE A 42 2.16 -0.70 -7.02
N SER A 43 1.58 0.44 -7.43
CA SER A 43 2.05 1.20 -8.59
C SER A 43 3.51 1.66 -8.45
N PHE A 44 3.96 1.95 -7.24
CA PHE A 44 5.35 2.32 -6.97
C PHE A 44 6.27 1.12 -6.71
N LEU A 45 5.73 0.00 -6.21
CA LEU A 45 6.49 -1.24 -6.05
C LEU A 45 6.85 -1.86 -7.42
N VAL A 46 5.93 -1.82 -8.39
CA VAL A 46 6.13 -2.38 -9.74
C VAL A 46 7.42 -1.89 -10.41
N PRO A 47 7.70 -0.58 -10.54
CA PRO A 47 8.95 -0.11 -11.16
C PRO A 47 10.20 -0.50 -10.36
N ILE A 48 10.11 -0.71 -9.05
CA ILE A 48 11.24 -1.17 -8.21
C ILE A 48 11.52 -2.65 -8.46
N ALA A 49 10.47 -3.47 -8.58
CA ALA A 49 10.58 -4.89 -8.91
C ALA A 49 10.97 -5.13 -10.38
N ALA A 50 10.54 -4.24 -11.29
CA ALA A 50 10.83 -4.30 -12.72
C ALA A 50 12.20 -3.71 -13.09
N ARG A 51 12.93 -3.10 -12.13
CA ARG A 51 14.34 -2.76 -12.37
C ARG A 51 15.12 -4.06 -12.53
N LYS A 52 15.46 -4.40 -13.77
CA LYS A 52 16.58 -5.31 -14.04
C LYS A 52 17.80 -4.75 -13.27
N PRO A 53 18.54 -5.55 -12.50
CA PRO A 53 19.85 -5.12 -12.04
C PRO A 53 20.65 -4.76 -13.29
N GLN A 54 20.94 -3.47 -13.46
CA GLN A 54 21.95 -3.01 -14.40
C GLN A 54 23.30 -3.07 -13.70
#